data_AF-A0A524RR23-F1
#
_entry.id   AF-A0A524RR23-F1
#
_cell.length_a   1.000
_cell.length_b   1.000
_cell.length_c   1.000
_cell.angle_alpha   90.00
_cell.angle_beta   90.00
_cell.angle_gamma   90.00
#
_symmetry.space_group_name_H-M   'P 1'
#
loop_
_entity.id
_entity.type
_entity.pdbx_description
1 polymer ?
#
loop_
_entity_poly.entity_id
_entity_poly.type
_entity_poly.pdbx_seq_one_letter_code
_entity_poly.pdbx_strand_id
1 'polypeptide(L)' 'MDSTDAPTMTLNERHARGETVKVEGTNVVRVPFGVRRARRVRPARQANWATLVVPIASGGSFPTPPPHAA' A
#
# COMPACT_ATOMS: atom_id res chain seq x y z
N MET A 1 -15.83 36.29 5.85
CA MET A 1 -14.53 36.31 5.17
C MET A 1 -13.87 34.99 5.48
N ASP A 2 -13.92 34.08 4.51
CA ASP A 2 -13.48 32.69 4.64
C ASP A 2 -11.96 32.66 4.43
N SER A 3 -11.19 32.73 5.52
CA SER A 3 -9.74 32.62 5.46
C SER A 3 -9.39 31.17 5.18
N THR A 4 -9.05 30.88 3.92
CA THR A 4 -8.44 29.61 3.50
C THR A 4 -7.10 29.42 4.21
N ASP A 5 -7.14 28.84 5.41
CA ASP A 5 -5.96 28.35 6.11
C ASP A 5 -5.57 27.03 5.42
N ALA A 6 -4.92 27.15 4.26
CA ALA A 6 -4.21 26.02 3.68
C ALA A 6 -3.28 25.50 4.78
N PRO A 7 -3.28 24.19 5.12
CA PRO A 7 -2.56 23.70 6.28
C PRO A 7 -1.11 24.15 6.14
N THR A 8 -0.69 25.08 7.00
CA THR A 8 0.67 25.61 7.01
C THR A 8 1.57 24.47 7.42
N MET A 9 1.98 23.71 6.42
CA MET A 9 2.77 22.51 6.57
C MET A 9 4.11 22.90 7.18
N THR A 10 4.41 22.28 8.31
CA THR A 10 5.56 22.59 9.16
C THR A 10 6.88 22.30 8.44
N LEU A 11 7.95 22.96 8.87
CA LEU A 11 9.29 22.76 8.29
C LEU A 11 9.73 21.29 8.31
N ASN A 12 9.38 20.56 9.37
CA ASN A 12 9.73 19.15 9.53
C ASN A 12 8.97 18.25 8.55
N GLU A 13 7.70 18.54 8.29
CA GLU A 13 6.93 17.80 7.28
C GLU A 13 7.50 18.03 5.87
N ARG A 14 7.94 19.26 5.57
CA ARG A 14 8.54 19.59 4.26
C ARG A 14 9.86 18.86 4.09
N HIS A 15 10.66 18.84 5.15
CA HIS A 15 11.90 18.07 5.20
C HIS A 15 11.64 16.56 5.00
N ALA A 16 10.65 15.99 5.69
CA ALA A 16 10.27 14.58 5.56
C ALA A 16 9.78 14.21 4.16
N ARG A 17 9.16 15.14 3.42
CA ARG A 17 8.79 14.94 2.01
C ARG A 17 9.97 15.08 1.05
N GLY A 18 11.13 15.50 1.52
CA GLY A 18 12.28 15.76 0.67
C GLY A 18 12.19 17.09 -0.06
N GLU A 19 11.52 18.09 0.54
CA GLU A 19 11.47 19.44 0.01
C GLU A 19 12.58 20.30 0.59
N THR A 20 13.16 21.14 -0.24
CA THR A 20 14.13 22.15 0.16
C THR A 20 13.39 23.41 0.58
N VAL A 21 13.72 23.97 1.75
CA VAL A 21 13.02 25.13 2.31
C VAL A 21 14.00 26.26 2.55
N LYS A 22 13.69 27.46 2.03
CA LYS A 22 14.43 28.69 2.35
C LYS A 22 14.04 29.15 3.75
N VAL A 23 15.04 29.44 4.59
CA VAL A 23 14.79 29.95 5.95
C VAL A 23 14.58 31.45 5.85
N GLU A 24 13.38 31.90 6.20
CA GLU A 24 13.04 33.33 6.17
C GLU A 24 13.98 34.12 7.09
N GLY A 25 14.45 35.28 6.62
CA GLY A 25 15.39 36.12 7.35
C GLY A 25 16.83 35.58 7.41
N THR A 26 17.18 34.54 6.65
CA THR A 26 18.56 34.01 6.60
C THR A 26 18.99 33.66 5.17
N ASN A 27 20.30 33.67 4.90
CA ASN A 27 20.89 33.28 3.62
C ASN A 27 21.13 31.76 3.48
N VAL A 28 20.50 30.96 4.34
CA VAL A 28 20.68 29.51 4.35
C VAL A 28 19.48 28.80 3.74
N VAL A 29 19.75 27.65 3.14
CA VAL A 29 18.75 26.78 2.56
C VAL A 29 18.79 25.45 3.30
N ARG A 30 17.63 24.99 3.78
CA ARG A 30 17.52 23.71 4.45
C ARG A 30 17.22 22.63 3.42
N VAL A 31 18.19 21.75 3.20
CA VAL A 31 18.08 20.64 2.27
C VAL A 31 17.73 19.33 2.98
N PRO A 32 16.88 18.48 2.37
CA PRO A 32 16.61 17.14 2.87
C PRO A 32 17.81 16.22 2.63
N PHE A 33 18.19 15.44 3.65
CA PHE A 33 19.23 14.43 3.53
C PHE A 33 18.70 13.08 4.02
N GLY A 34 19.04 11.99 3.34
CA GLY A 34 18.60 10.64 3.70
C GLY A 34 17.10 10.35 3.50
N VAL A 35 16.35 11.25 2.87
CA VAL A 35 14.92 11.06 2.64
C VAL A 35 14.70 10.03 1.53
N ARG A 36 14.13 8.88 1.89
CA ARG A 36 13.77 7.83 0.95
C ARG A 36 12.42 8.16 0.31
N ARG A 37 12.40 8.39 -1.00
CA ARG A 37 11.15 8.50 -1.77
C ARG A 37 10.81 7.17 -2.43
N ALA A 38 9.56 6.73 -2.25
CA ALA A 38 9.06 5.57 -2.98
C ALA A 38 9.00 5.92 -4.48
N ARG A 39 9.72 5.15 -5.31
CA ARG A 39 9.70 5.34 -6.78
C ARG A 39 8.35 4.99 -7.40
N ARG A 40 7.55 4.17 -6.70
CA ARG A 40 6.23 3.72 -7.16
C ARG A 40 5.26 3.71 -5.98
N VAL A 41 4.05 4.20 -6.22
CA VAL A 41 2.95 4.10 -5.26
C VAL A 41 2.57 2.63 -5.10
N ARG A 42 2.45 2.16 -3.86
CA ARG A 42 1.94 0.81 -3.59
C ARG A 42 0.50 0.74 -4.12
N PRO A 43 0.15 -0.23 -4.97
CA PRO A 43 -1.23 -0.43 -5.38
C PRO A 43 -2.16 -0.59 -4.18
N ALA A 44 -3.38 -0.08 -4.27
CA ALA A 44 -4.38 -0.27 -3.23
C ALA A 44 -4.62 -1.77 -2.99
N ARG A 45 -4.82 -2.15 -1.73
CA ARG A 45 -5.21 -3.52 -1.38
C ARG A 45 -6.58 -3.79 -2.00
N GLN A 46 -6.69 -4.85 -2.81
CA GLN A 46 -7.99 -5.28 -3.32
C GLN A 46 -8.84 -5.78 -2.14
N ALA A 47 -10.07 -5.28 -2.03
CA ALA A 47 -10.97 -5.60 -0.92
C ALA A 47 -11.52 -7.03 -0.97
N ASN A 48 -11.61 -7.63 -2.17
CA ASN A 48 -12.42 -8.82 -2.42
C ASN A 48 -11.52 -9.93 -2.97
N TRP A 49 -11.00 -10.79 -2.10
CA TRP A 49 -10.37 -12.04 -2.50
C TRP A 49 -11.19 -13.16 -1.86
N ALA A 50 -11.76 -14.04 -2.68
CA ALA A 50 -12.41 -15.24 -2.18
C ALA A 50 -11.31 -16.27 -1.88
N THR A 51 -11.24 -16.74 -0.64
CA THR A 51 -10.38 -17.89 -0.31
C THR A 51 -11.07 -19.15 -0.85
N LEU A 52 -10.55 -19.70 -1.95
CA LEU A 52 -11.02 -20.98 -2.47
C LEU A 52 -10.38 -22.12 -1.67
N VAL A 53 -11.19 -22.89 -0.94
CA VAL A 53 -10.77 -24.13 -0.31
C VAL A 53 -11.01 -25.26 -1.30
N VAL A 54 -9.94 -25.87 -1.81
CA VAL A 54 -10.03 -27.05 -2.69
C VAL A 54 -9.73 -28.30 -1.87
N PRO A 55 -10.61 -29.31 -1.85
CA PRO A 55 -10.30 -30.58 -1.20
C PRO A 55 -9.13 -31.25 -1.93
N ILE A 56 -8.12 -31.66 -1.17
CA ILE A 56 -7.03 -32.49 -1.70
C ILE A 56 -7.62 -33.89 -1.90
N ALA A 57 -7.99 -34.22 -3.13
CA ALA A 57 -8.33 -35.58 -3.51
C ALA A 57 -7.02 -36.40 -3.52
N SER A 58 -6.69 -37.01 -2.39
CA SER A 58 -5.76 -38.14 -2.36
C SER A 58 -6.36 -39.23 -3.24
N GLY A 59 -5.69 -39.58 -4.34
CA GLY A 59 -6.18 -40.42 -5.43
C GLY A 59 -6.65 -41.82 -5.00
N GLY A 60 -7.84 -41.89 -4.41
CA GLY A 60 -8.58 -43.10 -4.13
C GLY A 60 -9.90 -43.03 -4.86
N SER A 61 -9.85 -43.17 -6.19
CA SER A 61 -11.00 -43.64 -6.95
C SER A 61 -11.33 -45.03 -6.40
N PHE A 62 -12.16 -45.12 -5.37
CA PHE A 62 -12.89 -46.36 -5.13
C PHE A 62 -13.94 -46.43 -6.24
N PRO A 63 -13.83 -47.37 -7.21
CA PRO A 63 -14.91 -47.56 -8.15
C PRO A 63 -16.10 -48.01 -7.33
N THR A 64 -17.17 -47.22 -7.33
CA THR A 64 -18.47 -47.69 -6.87
C THR A 64 -18.77 -48.97 -7.65
N PRO A 65 -18.94 -50.14 -7.01
CA PRO A 65 -19.14 -51.39 -7.75
C PRO A 65 -20.44 -51.29 -8.57
N PRO A 66 -20.46 -51.85 -9.79
CA PRO A 66 -21.62 -51.76 -10.66
C PRO A 66 -22.85 -52.41 -10.00
N PRO A 67 -24.06 -51.88 -10.23
CA PRO A 67 -25.28 -52.49 -9.70
C PRO A 67 -25.45 -53.91 -10.26
N HIS A 68 -25.79 -54.86 -9.40
CA HIS A 68 -26.10 -56.23 -9.81
C HIS A 68 -27.38 -56.20 -10.66
N ALA A 69 -27.30 -56.65 -11.91
CA ALA A 69 -28.49 -56.86 -12.73
C ALA A 69 -29.25 -58.08 -12.18
N ALA A 70 -30.56 -57.93 -11.99
CA ALA A 70 -31.48 -58.95 -11.48
C ALA A 70 -31.94 -59.92 -12.58
#